data_AF-A0A0W1GPV1-F1
#
_entry.id   AF-A0A0W1GPV1-F1
#
_cell.length_a   1.000
_cell.length_b   1.000
_cell.length_c   1.000
_cell.angle_alpha   90.00
_cell.angle_beta   90.00
_cell.angle_gamma   90.00
#
_symmetry.space_group_name_H-M   'P 1'
#
loop_
_entity.id
_entity.type
_entity.pdbx_description
1 polymer ?
#
loop_
_entity_poly.entity_id
_entity_poly.type
_entity_poly.pdbx_seq_one_letter_code
_entity_poly.pdbx_strand_id
1 'polypeptide(L)'
;MNAFLRNMRVVARRDFLAIVATPTFLLFLLAPLFMLAMGLAGGTGAAQLADSARGAGRIVAIADAADIEVLRTADARLRAAMPREPAVLVLRVVSPAADPVAIAREKGSDTYAVMSGPLAAPRIVEREPGTSPGRYLVLLATEVQRARAAGPLPPVAPRFESLSNGGNSIAAQQTLAFVAVFTIFLLTLLLAGQTVSSLAEEKGNKVIEILAAAVPLESVFLGKLLGMLGVAILFIAFWFALAMGGGFLYALQADPAAIAAAGAAAGAAKPALMAAPATGWLFFLGISLAYFIMAFLLLGAAFLGVGAQAATVREIQMLSLPITIFQVGMFSLSAAAASAPGTGLARFAQIFPFSSPFAMAARAATDDAVGVHLLALGWQAIWVALTVYLSVRLFRAGVLSSGSGWKFWKKKRT
;
A
#
# COMPACT_ATOMS: atom_id res chain seq x y z
N MET A 1 20.09 23.27 29.84
CA MET A 1 19.05 22.28 29.49
C MET A 1 18.17 22.04 30.72
N ASN A 2 16.87 22.34 30.65
CA ASN A 2 15.95 22.21 31.79
C ASN A 2 15.92 20.76 32.31
N ALA A 3 15.76 20.58 33.63
CA ALA A 3 15.75 19.26 34.27
C ALA A 3 14.73 18.29 33.63
N PHE A 4 13.57 18.81 33.22
CA PHE A 4 12.55 18.09 32.45
C PHE A 4 13.09 17.45 31.17
N LEU A 5 13.78 18.24 30.33
CA LEU A 5 14.34 17.76 29.05
C LEU A 5 15.46 16.74 29.27
N ARG A 6 16.27 16.92 30.31
CA ARG A 6 17.32 15.96 30.68
C ARG A 6 16.70 14.61 31.06
N ASN A 7 15.69 14.63 31.92
CA ASN A 7 15.01 13.42 32.37
C ASN A 7 14.30 12.71 31.21
N MET A 8 13.59 13.45 30.38
CA MET A 8 12.94 12.92 29.17
C MET A 8 13.93 12.23 28.23
N ARG A 9 15.10 12.83 27.98
CA ARG A 9 16.16 12.24 27.15
C ARG A 9 16.74 10.96 27.74
N VAL A 10 16.94 10.92 29.07
CA VAL A 10 17.46 9.72 29.75
C VAL A 10 16.47 8.55 29.60
N VAL A 11 15.18 8.80 29.82
CA VAL A 11 14.13 7.78 29.64
C VAL A 11 14.04 7.33 28.18
N ALA A 12 14.01 8.28 27.23
CA ALA A 12 13.97 7.97 25.81
C ALA A 12 15.15 7.10 25.37
N ARG A 13 16.37 7.44 25.79
CA ARG A 13 17.58 6.68 25.49
C ARG A 13 17.53 5.28 26.08
N ARG A 14 17.08 5.15 27.33
CA ARG A 14 16.93 3.85 27.99
C ARG A 14 15.99 2.95 27.21
N ASP A 15 14.79 3.42 26.90
CA ASP A 15 13.77 2.61 26.21
C ASP A 15 14.22 2.24 24.81
N PHE A 16 14.77 3.20 24.07
CA PHE A 16 15.35 2.96 22.76
C PHE A 16 16.40 1.84 22.79
N LEU A 17 17.36 1.91 23.71
CA LEU A 17 18.41 0.90 23.84
C LEU A 17 17.86 -0.44 24.35
N ALA A 18 16.92 -0.42 25.29
CA ALA A 18 16.29 -1.63 25.82
C ALA A 18 15.56 -2.44 24.74
N ILE A 19 15.09 -1.79 23.68
CA ILE A 19 14.48 -2.45 22.53
C ILE A 19 15.55 -2.83 21.50
N VAL A 20 16.32 -1.85 21.00
CA VAL A 20 17.21 -2.02 19.84
C VAL A 20 18.42 -2.92 20.15
N ALA A 21 18.90 -2.94 21.38
CA ALA A 21 20.04 -3.77 21.78
C ALA A 21 19.67 -5.24 22.07
N THR A 22 18.43 -5.66 21.78
CA THR A 22 17.99 -7.04 21.98
C THR A 22 18.10 -7.87 20.69
N PRO A 23 18.42 -9.17 20.77
CA PRO A 23 18.36 -10.06 19.60
C PRO A 23 16.97 -10.11 18.96
N THR A 24 15.91 -9.94 19.76
CA THR A 24 14.52 -9.90 19.29
C THR A 24 14.27 -8.75 18.31
N PHE A 25 14.95 -7.61 18.47
CA PHE A 25 14.86 -6.51 17.53
C PHE A 25 15.43 -6.87 16.14
N LEU A 26 16.49 -7.68 16.07
CA LEU A 26 17.02 -8.17 14.78
C LEU A 26 16.02 -9.09 14.07
N LEU A 27 15.32 -9.95 14.82
CA LEU A 27 14.25 -10.79 14.26
C LEU A 27 13.07 -9.95 13.79
N PHE A 28 12.68 -8.92 14.57
CA PHE A 28 11.65 -7.97 14.19
C PHE A 28 12.02 -7.21 12.90
N LEU A 29 13.29 -6.81 12.77
CA LEU A 29 13.82 -6.15 11.58
C LEU A 29 13.69 -7.03 10.33
N LEU A 30 13.80 -8.34 10.49
CA LEU A 30 13.64 -9.33 9.42
C LEU A 30 12.18 -9.66 9.08
N ALA A 31 11.21 -9.28 9.93
CA ALA A 31 9.80 -9.65 9.74
C ALA A 31 9.23 -9.21 8.37
N PRO A 32 9.48 -7.98 7.87
CA PRO A 32 9.03 -7.60 6.52
C PRO A 32 9.67 -8.44 5.42
N LEU A 33 10.89 -8.96 5.60
CA LEU A 33 11.54 -9.82 4.61
C LEU A 33 10.75 -11.13 4.44
N PHE A 34 10.32 -11.73 5.55
CA PHE A 34 9.48 -12.93 5.51
C PHE A 34 8.13 -12.65 4.84
N MET A 35 7.52 -11.49 5.12
CA MET A 35 6.27 -11.09 4.47
C MET A 35 6.46 -10.91 2.95
N LEU A 36 7.55 -10.27 2.53
CA LEU A 36 7.88 -10.12 1.11
C LEU A 36 8.15 -11.48 0.45
N ALA A 37 8.91 -12.35 1.09
CA ALA A 37 9.19 -13.70 0.58
C ALA A 37 7.90 -14.53 0.42
N MET A 38 7.03 -14.50 1.43
CA MET A 38 5.72 -15.16 1.37
C MET A 38 4.79 -14.51 0.35
N GLY A 39 4.82 -13.19 0.21
CA GLY A 39 4.06 -12.46 -0.80
C GLY A 39 4.49 -12.81 -2.22
N LEU A 40 5.79 -12.96 -2.48
CA LEU A 40 6.33 -13.39 -3.77
C LEU A 40 6.01 -14.87 -4.06
N ALA A 41 6.14 -15.73 -3.05
CA ALA A 41 5.80 -17.15 -3.18
C ALA A 41 4.30 -17.37 -3.41
N GLY A 42 3.45 -16.64 -2.67
CA GLY A 42 1.99 -16.69 -2.84
C GLY A 42 1.50 -15.98 -4.09
N GLY A 43 2.14 -14.87 -4.47
CA GLY A 43 1.78 -14.07 -5.64
C GLY A 43 2.06 -14.76 -6.96
N THR A 44 3.17 -15.49 -7.08
CA THR A 44 3.46 -16.29 -8.29
C THR A 44 2.50 -17.48 -8.43
N GLY A 45 2.17 -18.16 -7.32
CA GLY A 45 1.15 -19.21 -7.31
C GLY A 45 -0.26 -18.68 -7.65
N ALA A 46 -0.66 -17.56 -7.06
CA ALA A 46 -1.94 -16.92 -7.33
C ALA A 46 -2.02 -16.36 -8.76
N ALA A 47 -0.94 -15.81 -9.31
CA ALA A 47 -0.89 -15.36 -10.70
C ALA A 47 -1.05 -16.53 -11.68
N GLN A 48 -0.38 -17.67 -11.43
CA GLN A 48 -0.52 -18.90 -12.22
C GLN A 48 -1.91 -19.52 -12.12
N LEU A 49 -2.52 -19.52 -10.93
CA LEU A 49 -3.92 -19.93 -10.70
C LEU A 49 -4.92 -18.97 -11.33
N ALA A 50 -4.67 -17.67 -11.26
CA ALA A 50 -5.52 -16.64 -11.86
C ALA A 50 -5.40 -16.64 -13.38
N ASP A 51 -4.21 -16.81 -13.98
CA ASP A 51 -4.05 -17.07 -15.42
C ASP A 51 -4.72 -18.39 -15.80
N SER A 52 -4.78 -19.34 -14.86
CA SER A 52 -5.50 -20.58 -15.05
C SER A 52 -7.03 -20.44 -14.99
N ALA A 53 -7.53 -19.44 -14.26
CA ALA A 53 -8.96 -19.17 -14.07
C ALA A 53 -9.51 -18.03 -14.96
N ARG A 54 -8.65 -17.17 -15.53
CA ARG A 54 -8.98 -15.98 -16.36
C ARG A 54 -9.54 -16.30 -17.76
N GLY A 55 -10.05 -17.51 -17.97
CA GLY A 55 -10.75 -17.91 -19.21
C GLY A 55 -12.08 -17.17 -19.48
N ALA A 56 -12.43 -16.10 -18.73
CA ALA A 56 -13.75 -15.47 -18.76
C ALA A 56 -13.79 -14.00 -19.22
N GLY A 57 -12.67 -13.37 -19.58
CA GLY A 57 -12.71 -12.05 -20.20
C GLY A 57 -12.92 -12.11 -21.72
N ARG A 58 -13.19 -10.95 -22.34
CA ARG A 58 -13.45 -10.84 -23.78
C ARG A 58 -12.34 -10.07 -24.51
N ILE A 59 -12.12 -10.43 -25.75
CA ILE A 59 -11.34 -9.66 -26.74
C ILE A 59 -12.29 -9.15 -27.82
N VAL A 60 -12.05 -7.94 -28.30
CA VAL A 60 -12.92 -7.33 -29.32
C VAL A 60 -12.13 -7.13 -30.60
N ALA A 61 -12.70 -7.52 -31.74
CA ALA A 61 -12.18 -7.14 -33.05
C ALA A 61 -13.22 -6.29 -33.77
N ILE A 62 -12.83 -5.07 -34.12
CA ILE A 62 -13.61 -4.13 -34.93
C ILE A 62 -13.17 -4.32 -36.37
N ALA A 63 -14.06 -4.83 -37.21
CA ALA A 63 -13.75 -5.17 -38.60
C ALA A 63 -14.91 -4.79 -39.52
N ASP A 64 -14.62 -4.67 -40.82
CA ASP A 64 -15.65 -4.43 -41.83
C ASP A 64 -16.64 -5.60 -41.88
N ALA A 65 -17.89 -5.33 -42.27
CA ALA A 65 -18.93 -6.35 -42.33
C ALA A 65 -18.53 -7.56 -43.20
N ALA A 66 -17.75 -7.32 -44.26
CA ALA A 66 -17.23 -8.36 -45.15
C ALA A 66 -16.19 -9.29 -44.48
N ASP A 67 -15.53 -8.84 -43.43
CA ASP A 67 -14.44 -9.55 -42.77
C ASP A 67 -14.89 -10.37 -41.55
N ILE A 68 -16.11 -10.14 -41.05
CA ILE A 68 -16.65 -10.78 -39.83
C ILE A 68 -16.68 -12.30 -39.94
N GLU A 69 -17.19 -12.86 -41.04
CA GLU A 69 -17.30 -14.32 -41.20
C GLU A 69 -15.93 -15.00 -41.32
N VAL A 70 -15.00 -14.32 -42.00
CA VAL A 70 -13.64 -14.81 -42.18
C VAL A 70 -12.89 -14.80 -40.85
N LEU A 71 -13.07 -13.75 -40.03
CA LEU A 71 -12.53 -13.67 -38.68
C LEU A 71 -13.13 -14.73 -37.76
N ARG A 72 -14.45 -14.99 -37.83
CA ARG A 72 -15.09 -16.05 -37.03
C ARG A 72 -14.55 -17.44 -37.38
N THR A 73 -14.35 -17.71 -38.67
CA THR A 73 -13.78 -18.97 -39.15
C THR A 73 -12.33 -19.14 -38.72
N ALA A 74 -11.53 -18.07 -38.78
CA ALA A 74 -10.13 -18.08 -38.33
C ALA A 74 -10.02 -18.28 -36.81
N ASP A 75 -10.90 -17.65 -36.02
CA ASP A 75 -10.98 -17.83 -34.57
C ASP A 75 -11.29 -19.29 -34.20
N ALA A 76 -12.28 -19.91 -34.86
CA ALA A 76 -12.63 -21.31 -34.62
C ALA A 76 -11.45 -22.26 -34.89
N ARG A 77 -10.69 -22.04 -35.97
CA ARG A 77 -9.50 -22.85 -36.30
C ARG A 77 -8.38 -22.67 -35.28
N LEU A 78 -8.09 -21.42 -34.91
CA LEU A 78 -7.04 -21.12 -33.93
C LEU A 78 -7.37 -21.72 -32.55
N ARG A 79 -8.62 -21.60 -32.10
CA ARG A 79 -9.08 -22.21 -30.84
C ARG A 79 -8.93 -23.73 -30.84
N ALA A 80 -9.31 -24.40 -31.94
CA ALA A 80 -9.18 -25.85 -32.05
C ALA A 80 -7.73 -26.36 -32.00
N ALA A 81 -6.77 -25.51 -32.40
CA ALA A 81 -5.35 -25.83 -32.40
C ALA A 81 -4.62 -25.45 -31.08
N MET A 82 -5.29 -24.77 -30.15
CA MET A 82 -4.68 -24.29 -28.91
C MET A 82 -4.99 -25.22 -27.72
N PRO A 83 -3.99 -25.59 -26.90
CA PRO A 83 -4.21 -26.40 -25.70
C PRO A 83 -5.06 -25.73 -24.62
N ARG A 84 -5.23 -24.40 -24.71
CA ARG A 84 -5.87 -23.57 -23.71
C ARG A 84 -6.76 -22.56 -24.42
N GLU A 85 -8.05 -22.51 -24.04
CA GLU A 85 -9.00 -21.62 -24.72
C GLU A 85 -8.65 -20.14 -24.46
N PRO A 86 -8.52 -19.34 -25.52
CA PRO A 86 -8.31 -17.90 -25.40
C PRO A 86 -9.59 -17.19 -24.96
N ALA A 87 -9.46 -15.94 -24.50
CA ALA A 87 -10.57 -15.05 -24.15
C ALA A 87 -11.67 -15.01 -25.23
N VAL A 88 -12.92 -14.81 -24.83
CA VAL A 88 -14.08 -14.85 -25.75
C VAL A 88 -13.95 -13.75 -26.80
N LEU A 89 -14.01 -14.11 -28.08
CA LEU A 89 -13.97 -13.14 -29.18
C LEU A 89 -15.33 -12.51 -29.43
N VAL A 90 -15.39 -11.19 -29.36
CA VAL A 90 -16.56 -10.38 -29.72
C VAL A 90 -16.24 -9.58 -30.98
N LEU A 91 -16.93 -9.89 -32.07
CA LEU A 91 -16.79 -9.18 -33.33
C LEU A 91 -17.76 -7.99 -33.35
N ARG A 92 -17.26 -6.79 -33.67
CA ARG A 92 -18.07 -5.58 -33.88
C ARG A 92 -17.83 -5.05 -35.29
N VAL A 93 -18.91 -4.64 -35.96
CA VAL A 93 -18.81 -4.00 -37.28
C VAL A 93 -18.27 -2.58 -37.11
N VAL A 94 -17.39 -2.15 -38.02
CA VAL A 94 -16.89 -0.76 -38.06
C VAL A 94 -18.05 0.22 -38.06
N SER A 95 -18.01 1.18 -37.13
CA SER A 95 -18.96 2.29 -37.04
C SER A 95 -18.19 3.59 -36.80
N PRO A 96 -18.58 4.73 -37.41
CA PRO A 96 -17.91 6.02 -37.22
C PRO A 96 -17.83 6.48 -35.76
N ALA A 97 -18.71 5.96 -34.90
CA ALA A 97 -18.77 6.27 -33.47
C ALA A 97 -17.97 5.30 -32.56
N ALA A 98 -17.32 4.27 -33.12
CA ALA A 98 -16.63 3.24 -32.34
C ALA A 98 -15.17 3.65 -32.04
N ASP A 99 -14.94 4.23 -30.86
CA ASP A 99 -13.59 4.45 -30.34
C ASP A 99 -13.04 3.17 -29.67
N PRO A 100 -11.94 2.57 -30.17
CA PRO A 100 -11.32 1.38 -29.57
C PRO A 100 -10.89 1.59 -28.10
N VAL A 101 -10.52 2.81 -27.73
CA VAL A 101 -10.12 3.16 -26.35
C VAL A 101 -11.33 3.19 -25.42
N ALA A 102 -12.45 3.77 -25.86
CA ALA A 102 -13.71 3.76 -25.11
C ALA A 102 -14.23 2.33 -24.89
N ILE A 103 -14.12 1.44 -25.89
CA ILE A 103 -14.56 0.04 -25.79
C ILE A 103 -13.70 -0.76 -24.80
N ALA A 104 -12.39 -0.52 -24.79
CA ALA A 104 -11.49 -1.13 -23.82
C ALA A 104 -11.75 -0.67 -22.37
N ARG A 105 -12.36 0.52 -22.19
CA ARG A 105 -12.73 1.14 -20.90
C ARG A 105 -14.21 0.96 -20.51
N GLU A 106 -14.99 0.20 -21.29
CA GLU A 106 -16.43 0.01 -21.09
C GLU A 106 -16.72 -0.64 -19.71
N LYS A 107 -17.35 0.12 -18.80
CA LYS A 107 -17.68 -0.33 -17.43
C LYS A 107 -18.62 -1.54 -17.45
N GLY A 108 -18.34 -2.55 -16.63
CA GLY A 108 -19.13 -3.78 -16.56
C GLY A 108 -18.71 -4.86 -17.56
N SER A 109 -17.63 -4.64 -18.31
CA SER A 109 -17.06 -5.63 -19.22
C SER A 109 -15.55 -5.77 -19.09
N ASP A 110 -15.06 -7.01 -18.95
CA ASP A 110 -13.62 -7.30 -18.92
C ASP A 110 -13.06 -7.47 -20.33
N THR A 111 -12.95 -6.34 -21.03
CA THR A 111 -12.31 -6.26 -22.35
C THR A 111 -10.79 -6.17 -22.18
N TYR A 112 -10.06 -7.22 -22.58
CA TYR A 112 -8.60 -7.28 -22.43
C TYR A 112 -7.84 -6.57 -23.56
N ALA A 113 -8.31 -6.72 -24.79
CA ALA A 113 -7.71 -6.10 -25.97
C ALA A 113 -8.78 -5.80 -27.02
N VAL A 114 -8.57 -4.72 -27.77
CA VAL A 114 -9.43 -4.29 -28.87
C VAL A 114 -8.56 -4.12 -30.12
N MET A 115 -8.83 -4.90 -31.16
CA MET A 115 -8.23 -4.73 -32.49
C MET A 115 -9.12 -3.83 -33.35
N SER A 116 -8.50 -2.91 -34.08
CA SER A 116 -9.16 -1.97 -34.99
C SER A 116 -8.27 -1.66 -36.20
N GLY A 117 -8.87 -1.16 -37.28
CA GLY A 117 -8.15 -0.81 -38.51
C GLY A 117 -7.87 -2.00 -39.42
N PRO A 118 -7.06 -1.80 -40.48
CA PRO A 118 -6.84 -2.81 -41.51
C PRO A 118 -6.13 -4.07 -40.95
N LEU A 119 -6.55 -5.26 -41.36
CA LEU A 119 -5.95 -6.54 -40.93
C LEU A 119 -4.46 -6.69 -41.30
N ALA A 120 -3.98 -5.94 -42.30
CA ALA A 120 -2.56 -5.89 -42.67
C ALA A 120 -1.70 -5.10 -41.67
N ALA A 121 -2.28 -4.11 -41.00
CA ALA A 121 -1.61 -3.24 -40.04
C ALA A 121 -2.56 -2.92 -38.88
N PRO A 122 -2.98 -3.93 -38.08
CA PRO A 122 -4.00 -3.73 -37.07
C PRO A 122 -3.48 -2.83 -35.95
N ARG A 123 -4.32 -1.89 -35.52
CA ARG A 123 -4.12 -1.13 -34.28
C ARG A 123 -4.75 -1.91 -33.13
N ILE A 124 -3.94 -2.32 -32.17
CA ILE A 124 -4.36 -3.14 -31.03
C ILE A 124 -4.22 -2.31 -29.76
N VAL A 125 -5.36 -2.01 -29.13
CA VAL A 125 -5.44 -1.33 -27.85
C VAL A 125 -5.52 -2.38 -26.74
N GLU A 126 -4.49 -2.50 -25.92
CA GLU A 126 -4.44 -3.46 -24.81
C GLU A 126 -4.60 -2.77 -23.46
N ARG A 127 -5.32 -3.41 -22.52
CA ARG A 127 -5.42 -2.92 -21.13
C ARG A 127 -4.08 -3.02 -20.40
N GLU A 128 -3.34 -4.10 -20.64
CA GLU A 128 -1.99 -4.34 -20.12
C GLU A 128 -1.04 -4.72 -21.26
N PRO A 129 0.21 -4.24 -21.26
CA PRO A 129 1.13 -4.46 -22.37
C PRO A 129 1.67 -5.89 -22.37
N GLY A 130 1.73 -6.51 -23.56
CA GLY A 130 2.42 -7.79 -23.76
C GLY A 130 1.63 -9.01 -23.26
N THR A 131 0.33 -8.86 -23.10
CA THR A 131 -0.56 -9.95 -22.67
C THR A 131 -0.87 -10.92 -23.83
N SER A 132 -1.27 -12.15 -23.49
CA SER A 132 -1.67 -13.16 -24.48
C SER A 132 -2.85 -12.72 -25.39
N PRO A 133 -3.89 -12.01 -24.88
CA PRO A 133 -5.02 -11.54 -25.67
C PRO A 133 -4.69 -10.67 -26.89
N GLY A 134 -3.78 -9.69 -26.80
CA GLY A 134 -3.42 -8.89 -27.98
C GLY A 134 -2.56 -9.66 -28.97
N ARG A 135 -1.69 -10.57 -28.50
CA ARG A 135 -0.97 -11.51 -29.37
C ARG A 135 -1.92 -12.42 -30.14
N TYR A 136 -2.99 -12.88 -29.49
CA TYR A 136 -4.02 -13.68 -30.13
C TYR A 136 -4.73 -12.90 -31.27
N LEU A 137 -5.03 -11.62 -31.07
CA LEU A 137 -5.61 -10.78 -32.12
C LEU A 137 -4.65 -10.58 -33.32
N VAL A 138 -3.34 -10.52 -33.08
CA VAL A 138 -2.34 -10.55 -34.17
C VAL A 138 -2.35 -11.87 -34.91
N LEU A 139 -2.40 -13.00 -34.19
CA LEU A 139 -2.49 -14.34 -34.81
C LEU A 139 -3.75 -14.47 -35.65
N LEU A 140 -4.87 -13.95 -35.15
CA LEU A 140 -6.15 -13.91 -35.86
C LEU A 140 -6.06 -13.11 -37.16
N ALA A 141 -5.52 -11.89 -37.11
CA ALA A 141 -5.30 -11.08 -38.31
C ALA A 141 -4.35 -11.75 -39.31
N THR A 142 -3.30 -12.40 -38.81
CA THR A 142 -2.32 -13.13 -39.62
C THR A 142 -2.96 -14.33 -40.32
N GLU A 143 -3.82 -15.08 -39.63
CA GLU A 143 -4.52 -16.23 -40.19
C GLU A 143 -5.49 -15.81 -41.30
N VAL A 144 -6.22 -14.70 -41.11
CA VAL A 144 -7.08 -14.14 -42.16
C VAL A 144 -6.27 -13.69 -43.38
N GLN A 145 -5.14 -13.02 -43.17
CA GLN A 145 -4.26 -12.58 -44.26
C GLN A 145 -3.65 -13.77 -45.01
N ARG A 146 -3.27 -14.83 -44.30
CA ARG A 146 -2.80 -16.09 -44.89
C ARG A 146 -3.89 -16.74 -45.75
N ALA A 147 -5.13 -16.77 -45.29
CA ALA A 147 -6.25 -17.33 -46.05
C ALA A 147 -6.57 -16.55 -47.33
N ARG A 148 -6.23 -15.25 -47.39
CA ARG A 148 -6.43 -14.38 -48.56
C ARG A 148 -5.26 -14.36 -49.53
N ALA A 149 -4.07 -14.76 -49.09
CA ALA A 149 -2.87 -14.67 -49.90
C ALA A 149 -2.81 -15.81 -50.93
N ALA A 150 -2.67 -15.44 -52.22
CA ALA A 150 -2.38 -16.37 -53.31
C ALA A 150 -0.87 -16.56 -53.56
N GLY A 151 -0.01 -16.07 -52.65
CA GLY A 151 1.45 -15.99 -52.80
C GLY A 151 2.17 -15.73 -51.46
N PRO A 152 3.39 -15.17 -51.45
CA PRO A 152 4.17 -14.93 -50.24
C PRO A 152 3.36 -14.15 -49.19
N LEU A 153 3.45 -14.58 -47.93
CA LEU A 153 2.69 -14.00 -46.82
C LEU A 153 3.03 -12.50 -46.67
N PRO A 154 2.05 -11.59 -46.83
CA PRO A 154 2.28 -10.18 -46.54
C PRO A 154 2.56 -10.03 -45.04
N PRO A 155 3.62 -9.30 -44.62
CA PRO A 155 3.94 -9.12 -43.22
C PRO A 155 2.82 -8.31 -42.54
N VAL A 156 2.26 -8.85 -41.45
CA VAL A 156 1.36 -8.09 -40.58
C VAL A 156 2.21 -7.21 -39.68
N ALA A 157 2.02 -5.89 -39.77
CA ALA A 157 2.75 -4.91 -38.96
C ALA A 157 1.81 -4.33 -37.87
N PRO A 158 1.58 -5.04 -36.76
CA PRO A 158 0.67 -4.58 -35.71
C PRO A 158 1.24 -3.34 -35.02
N ARG A 159 0.37 -2.37 -34.74
CA ARG A 159 0.68 -1.24 -33.85
C ARG A 159 0.00 -1.46 -32.52
N PHE A 160 0.79 -1.73 -31.49
CA PHE A 160 0.31 -1.87 -30.13
C PHE A 160 0.22 -0.51 -29.46
N GLU A 161 -0.93 -0.24 -28.87
CA GLU A 161 -1.17 0.90 -28.01
C GLU A 161 -1.64 0.37 -26.67
N SER A 162 -0.81 0.52 -25.65
CA SER A 162 -1.22 0.10 -24.31
C SER A 162 -1.90 1.26 -23.61
N LEU A 163 -3.07 1.00 -23.03
CA LEU A 163 -3.74 1.94 -22.13
C LEU A 163 -2.93 2.21 -20.85
N SER A 164 -1.87 1.44 -20.60
CA SER A 164 -0.91 1.69 -19.52
C SER A 164 0.26 2.58 -19.93
N ASN A 165 0.57 2.71 -21.23
CA ASN A 165 1.75 3.42 -21.72
C ASN A 165 1.36 4.76 -22.36
N GLY A 166 1.06 5.74 -21.51
CA GLY A 166 0.80 7.12 -21.95
C GLY A 166 0.49 8.03 -20.77
N GLY A 167 1.52 8.70 -20.25
CA GLY A 167 1.46 9.55 -19.04
C GLY A 167 1.49 8.74 -17.76
N ASN A 168 2.00 9.30 -16.65
CA ASN A 168 1.93 8.66 -15.33
C ASN A 168 0.50 8.15 -15.11
N SER A 169 0.28 6.84 -15.18
CA SER A 169 -1.08 6.34 -15.22
C SER A 169 -1.72 6.65 -13.87
N ILE A 170 -2.90 7.27 -13.90
CA ILE A 170 -3.69 7.58 -12.70
C ILE A 170 -3.85 6.31 -11.84
N ALA A 171 -4.00 5.16 -12.50
CA ALA A 171 -4.04 3.84 -11.87
C ALA A 171 -2.73 3.48 -11.13
N ALA A 172 -1.56 3.79 -11.70
CA ALA A 172 -0.29 3.55 -11.03
C ALA A 172 -0.07 4.52 -9.85
N GLN A 173 -0.46 5.79 -9.99
CA GLN A 173 -0.44 6.74 -8.87
C GLN A 173 -1.41 6.36 -7.75
N GLN A 174 -2.59 5.83 -8.08
CA GLN A 174 -3.53 5.26 -7.11
C GLN A 174 -2.96 4.01 -6.42
N THR A 175 -2.26 3.16 -7.16
CA THR A 175 -1.54 2.01 -6.58
C THR A 175 -0.48 2.49 -5.59
N LEU A 176 0.28 3.52 -5.96
CA LEU A 176 1.30 4.15 -5.13
C LEU A 176 0.68 4.80 -3.87
N ALA A 177 -0.49 5.43 -4.01
CA ALA A 177 -1.28 5.97 -2.90
C ALA A 177 -1.72 4.86 -1.93
N PHE A 178 -2.21 3.73 -2.44
CA PHE A 178 -2.58 2.58 -1.62
C PHE A 178 -1.35 1.99 -0.91
N VAL A 179 -0.22 1.86 -1.61
CA VAL A 179 1.05 1.42 -1.01
C VAL A 179 1.44 2.34 0.14
N ALA A 180 1.33 3.66 -0.02
CA ALA A 180 1.62 4.63 1.05
C ALA A 180 0.76 4.37 2.30
N VAL A 181 -0.56 4.25 2.11
CA VAL A 181 -1.52 3.96 3.19
C VAL A 181 -1.19 2.64 3.87
N PHE A 182 -0.95 1.60 3.08
CA PHE A 182 -0.61 0.27 3.56
C PHE A 182 0.72 0.25 4.32
N THR A 183 1.74 0.93 3.83
CA THR A 183 3.05 1.02 4.50
C THR A 183 2.93 1.72 5.84
N ILE A 184 2.25 2.88 5.93
CA ILE A 184 2.06 3.57 7.21
C ILE A 184 1.24 2.67 8.16
N PHE A 185 0.19 2.01 7.67
CA PHE A 185 -0.61 1.07 8.46
C PHE A 185 0.24 -0.08 9.00
N LEU A 186 0.96 -0.77 8.13
CA LEU A 186 1.80 -1.90 8.49
C LEU A 186 2.86 -1.50 9.52
N LEU A 187 3.55 -0.37 9.31
CA LEU A 187 4.53 0.14 10.25
C LEU A 187 3.88 0.46 11.61
N THR A 188 2.79 1.22 11.64
CA THR A 188 2.11 1.56 12.90
C THR A 188 1.55 0.32 13.63
N LEU A 189 1.11 -0.71 12.90
CA LEU A 189 0.63 -1.97 13.45
C LEU A 189 1.77 -2.80 14.06
N LEU A 190 2.86 -3.01 13.31
CA LEU A 190 4.04 -3.75 13.77
C LEU A 190 4.61 -3.14 15.05
N LEU A 191 4.70 -1.81 15.10
CA LEU A 191 5.25 -1.09 16.24
C LEU A 191 4.27 -0.98 17.42
N ALA A 192 2.96 -1.02 17.17
CA ALA A 192 1.98 -1.12 18.25
C ALA A 192 2.16 -2.41 19.05
N GLY A 193 2.37 -3.55 18.36
CA GLY A 193 2.64 -4.84 19.03
C GLY A 193 3.88 -4.80 19.93
N GLN A 194 4.97 -4.20 19.45
CA GLN A 194 6.18 -4.00 20.24
C GLN A 194 5.95 -3.09 21.45
N THR A 195 5.14 -2.03 21.29
CA THR A 195 4.79 -1.13 22.39
C THR A 195 3.97 -1.85 23.47
N VAL A 196 3.05 -2.73 23.06
CA VAL A 196 2.24 -3.55 23.98
C VAL A 196 3.15 -4.45 24.81
N SER A 197 4.11 -5.13 24.16
CA SER A 197 5.08 -5.99 24.84
C SER A 197 5.94 -5.23 25.83
N SER A 198 6.49 -4.07 25.44
CA SER A 198 7.30 -3.24 26.32
C SER A 198 6.52 -2.75 27.54
N LEU A 199 5.26 -2.35 27.38
CA LEU A 199 4.44 -1.90 28.50
C LEU A 199 4.07 -3.06 29.44
N ALA A 200 3.80 -4.24 28.87
CA ALA A 200 3.56 -5.47 29.62
C ALA A 200 4.77 -5.86 30.48
N GLU A 201 5.98 -5.84 29.90
CA GLU A 201 7.22 -6.15 30.61
C GLU A 201 7.50 -5.17 31.76
N GLU A 202 7.36 -3.86 31.52
CA GLU A 202 7.57 -2.86 32.56
C GLU A 202 6.56 -2.97 33.71
N LYS A 203 5.30 -3.30 33.40
CA LYS A 203 4.27 -3.53 34.42
C LYS A 203 4.55 -4.82 35.20
N GLY A 204 4.95 -5.89 34.52
CA GLY A 204 5.34 -7.16 35.14
C GLY A 204 6.51 -7.03 36.10
N ASN A 205 7.49 -6.17 35.76
CA ASN A 205 8.71 -5.96 36.54
C ASN A 205 8.63 -4.80 37.54
N LYS A 206 7.44 -4.21 37.75
CA LYS A 206 7.24 -3.00 38.60
C LYS A 206 8.13 -1.81 38.23
N VAL A 207 8.66 -1.77 37.01
CA VAL A 207 9.56 -0.72 36.53
C VAL A 207 8.84 0.63 36.47
N ILE A 208 7.55 0.64 36.11
CA ILE A 208 6.73 1.86 36.03
C ILE A 208 6.59 2.54 37.40
N GLU A 209 6.50 1.77 38.49
CA GLU A 209 6.36 2.28 39.86
C GLU A 209 7.66 2.92 40.36
N ILE A 210 8.80 2.28 40.09
CA ILE A 210 10.13 2.78 40.48
C ILE A 210 10.44 4.10 39.73
N LEU A 211 10.11 4.18 38.44
CA LEU A 211 10.36 5.39 37.64
C LEU A 211 9.46 6.56 38.05
N ALA A 212 8.21 6.27 38.40
CA ALA A 212 7.27 7.27 38.90
C ALA A 212 7.73 7.92 40.21
N ALA A 213 8.47 7.18 41.05
CA ALA A 213 9.04 7.69 42.29
C ALA A 213 10.31 8.54 42.08
N ALA A 214 11.03 8.33 40.96
CA ALA A 214 12.33 8.96 40.72
C ALA A 214 12.27 10.22 39.83
N VAL A 215 11.27 10.33 38.95
CA VAL A 215 11.21 11.34 37.88
C VAL A 215 9.78 11.79 37.62
N PRO A 216 9.51 13.07 37.25
CA PRO A 216 8.18 13.52 36.84
C PRO A 216 7.55 12.64 35.75
N LEU A 217 6.29 12.25 35.95
CA LEU A 217 5.54 11.33 35.08
C LEU A 217 5.41 11.85 33.66
N GLU A 218 5.32 13.16 33.49
CA GLU A 218 5.26 13.83 32.18
C GLU A 218 6.55 13.60 31.38
N SER A 219 7.71 13.65 32.05
CA SER A 219 9.01 13.34 31.42
C SER A 219 9.14 11.87 31.07
N VAL A 220 8.60 10.97 31.90
CA VAL A 220 8.59 9.53 31.64
C VAL A 220 7.73 9.21 30.42
N PHE A 221 6.50 9.75 30.36
CA PHE A 221 5.57 9.54 29.24
C PHE A 221 6.17 10.00 27.91
N LEU A 222 6.63 11.26 27.84
CA LEU A 222 7.20 11.81 26.61
C LEU A 222 8.52 11.13 26.24
N GLY A 223 9.33 10.78 27.25
CA GLY A 223 10.56 10.04 27.06
C GLY A 223 10.28 8.69 26.39
N LYS A 224 9.31 7.94 26.92
CA LYS A 224 8.88 6.66 26.35
C LYS A 224 8.33 6.81 24.94
N LEU A 225 7.43 7.77 24.71
CA LEU A 225 6.87 8.03 23.37
C LEU A 225 7.97 8.35 22.34
N LEU A 226 8.93 9.20 22.70
CA LEU A 226 10.06 9.56 21.82
C LEU A 226 11.06 8.42 21.65
N GLY A 227 11.31 7.63 22.69
CA GLY A 227 12.17 6.44 22.61
C GLY A 227 11.62 5.43 21.60
N MET A 228 10.32 5.14 21.69
CA MET A 228 9.64 4.24 20.75
C MET A 228 9.56 4.82 19.33
N LEU A 229 9.36 6.13 19.18
CA LEU A 229 9.49 6.81 17.89
C LEU A 229 10.91 6.67 17.32
N GLY A 230 11.94 6.76 18.16
CA GLY A 230 13.33 6.54 17.74
C GLY A 230 13.55 5.14 17.18
N VAL A 231 12.99 4.11 17.82
CA VAL A 231 13.02 2.73 17.31
C VAL A 231 12.35 2.64 15.94
N ALA A 232 11.22 3.33 15.78
CA ALA A 232 10.51 3.39 14.51
C ALA A 232 11.33 4.02 13.38
N ILE A 233 11.95 5.16 13.68
CA ILE A 233 12.80 5.87 12.73
C ILE A 233 13.99 5.00 12.35
N LEU A 234 14.62 4.30 13.30
CA LEU A 234 15.70 3.38 13.02
C LEU A 234 15.25 2.22 12.10
N PHE A 235 14.08 1.65 12.37
CA PHE A 235 13.51 0.58 11.55
C PHE A 235 13.28 1.04 10.10
N ILE A 236 12.66 2.22 9.92
CA ILE A 236 12.43 2.81 8.60
C ILE A 236 13.77 3.14 7.92
N ALA A 237 14.72 3.74 8.65
CA ALA A 237 16.02 4.10 8.11
C ALA A 237 16.80 2.88 7.63
N PHE A 238 16.76 1.76 8.38
CA PHE A 238 17.37 0.50 7.96
C PHE A 238 16.76 0.00 6.65
N TRP A 239 15.43 -0.10 6.57
CA TRP A 239 14.76 -0.60 5.38
C TRP A 239 14.90 0.34 4.18
N PHE A 240 14.92 1.65 4.41
CA PHE A 240 15.21 2.65 3.38
C PHE A 240 16.64 2.51 2.85
N ALA A 241 17.63 2.37 3.74
CA ALA A 241 19.02 2.15 3.36
C ALA A 241 19.20 0.81 2.63
N LEU A 242 18.50 -0.24 3.04
CA LEU A 242 18.52 -1.55 2.38
C LEU A 242 17.87 -1.48 0.99
N ALA A 243 16.74 -0.80 0.85
CA ALA A 243 16.05 -0.64 -0.43
C ALA A 243 16.88 0.20 -1.42
N MET A 244 17.45 1.32 -0.96
CA MET A 244 18.29 2.19 -1.79
C MET A 244 19.65 1.57 -2.10
N GLY A 245 20.36 1.07 -1.08
CA GLY A 245 21.67 0.44 -1.23
C GLY A 245 21.60 -0.89 -1.97
N GLY A 246 20.68 -1.77 -1.58
CA GLY A 246 20.45 -3.05 -2.25
C GLY A 246 19.93 -2.87 -3.67
N GLY A 247 19.00 -1.94 -3.89
CA GLY A 247 18.50 -1.60 -5.23
C GLY A 247 19.59 -1.03 -6.13
N PHE A 248 20.44 -0.14 -5.61
CA PHE A 248 21.58 0.42 -6.33
C PHE A 248 22.62 -0.64 -6.69
N LEU A 249 23.03 -1.49 -5.73
CA LEU A 249 23.98 -2.58 -5.99
C LEU A 249 23.42 -3.60 -6.97
N TYR A 250 22.13 -3.95 -6.85
CA TYR A 250 21.45 -4.82 -7.79
C TYR A 250 21.42 -4.20 -9.19
N ALA A 251 21.07 -2.91 -9.32
CA ALA A 251 21.04 -2.23 -10.61
C ALA A 251 22.42 -2.15 -11.29
N LEU A 252 23.52 -2.11 -10.53
CA LEU A 252 24.88 -2.11 -11.07
C LEU A 252 25.36 -3.48 -11.55
N GLN A 253 24.82 -4.57 -11.00
CA GLN A 253 25.34 -5.93 -11.22
C GLN A 253 24.35 -6.86 -11.94
N ALA A 254 23.07 -6.51 -12.01
CA ALA A 254 22.05 -7.35 -12.60
C ALA A 254 22.04 -7.22 -14.12
N ASP A 255 22.08 -8.37 -14.79
CA ASP A 255 21.83 -8.48 -16.22
C ASP A 255 20.43 -7.89 -16.54
N PRO A 256 20.24 -7.11 -17.62
CA PRO A 256 18.93 -6.63 -18.06
C PRO A 256 17.82 -7.70 -18.08
N ALA A 257 18.17 -8.95 -18.39
CA ALA A 257 17.22 -10.07 -18.34
C ALA A 257 16.77 -10.41 -16.90
N ALA A 258 17.68 -10.32 -15.92
CA ALA A 258 17.37 -10.55 -14.51
C ALA A 258 16.50 -9.42 -13.92
N ILE A 259 16.78 -8.16 -14.30
CA ILE A 259 15.96 -6.99 -13.92
C ILE A 259 14.54 -7.13 -14.49
N ALA A 260 14.42 -7.57 -15.74
CA ALA A 260 13.12 -7.80 -16.38
C ALA A 260 12.33 -8.92 -15.69
N ALA A 261 13.00 -10.02 -15.30
CA ALA A 261 12.40 -11.13 -14.57
C ALA A 261 11.95 -10.74 -13.14
N ALA A 262 12.79 -9.99 -12.41
CA ALA A 262 12.43 -9.45 -11.10
C ALA A 262 11.26 -8.46 -11.18
N GLY A 263 11.24 -7.62 -12.22
CA GLY A 263 10.12 -6.74 -12.52
C GLY A 263 8.84 -7.51 -12.86
N ALA A 264 8.91 -8.67 -13.50
CA ALA A 264 7.76 -9.53 -13.77
C ALA A 264 7.21 -10.19 -12.49
N ALA A 265 8.09 -10.59 -11.56
CA ALA A 265 7.70 -11.14 -10.27
C ALA A 265 7.09 -10.10 -9.31
N ALA A 266 7.36 -8.80 -9.52
CA ALA A 266 6.89 -7.72 -8.65
C ALA A 266 5.38 -7.42 -8.75
N GLY A 267 4.65 -7.98 -9.72
CA GLY A 267 3.18 -7.88 -9.80
C GLY A 267 2.66 -6.44 -9.64
N ALA A 268 1.73 -6.23 -8.70
CA ALA A 268 1.14 -4.92 -8.38
C ALA A 268 2.14 -3.86 -7.86
N ALA A 269 3.35 -4.25 -7.42
CA ALA A 269 4.39 -3.31 -7.03
C ALA A 269 5.10 -2.69 -8.25
N LYS A 270 5.12 -3.37 -9.40
CA LYS A 270 5.80 -2.90 -10.61
C LYS A 270 5.22 -1.58 -11.15
N PRO A 271 3.89 -1.41 -11.30
CA PRO A 271 3.32 -0.12 -11.72
C PRO A 271 3.61 1.01 -10.72
N ALA A 272 3.56 0.72 -9.42
CA ALA A 272 3.83 1.71 -8.37
C ALA A 272 5.31 2.14 -8.32
N LEU A 273 6.25 1.24 -8.59
CA LEU A 273 7.68 1.55 -8.64
C LEU A 273 8.08 2.31 -9.92
N MET A 274 7.34 2.10 -11.01
CA MET A 274 7.61 2.72 -12.31
C MET A 274 6.89 4.06 -12.52
N ALA A 275 5.84 4.37 -11.74
CA ALA A 275 5.14 5.66 -11.80
C ALA A 275 5.74 6.65 -10.81
N ALA A 276 6.04 7.86 -11.28
CA ALA A 276 6.42 8.93 -10.39
C ALA A 276 5.18 9.43 -9.61
N PRO A 277 5.27 9.59 -8.27
CA PRO A 277 4.27 10.30 -7.48
C PRO A 277 3.97 11.68 -8.08
N ALA A 278 2.73 12.15 -8.00
CA ALA A 278 2.34 13.48 -8.50
C ALA A 278 3.21 14.62 -7.94
N THR A 279 3.60 14.52 -6.67
CA THR A 279 4.49 15.48 -6.00
C THR A 279 5.99 15.23 -6.21
N GLY A 280 6.37 14.16 -6.90
CA GLY A 280 7.76 13.70 -7.05
C GLY A 280 8.29 12.90 -5.85
N TRP A 281 9.27 12.03 -6.11
CA TRP A 281 9.78 11.06 -5.12
C TRP A 281 10.32 11.69 -3.84
N LEU A 282 11.10 12.77 -3.95
CA LEU A 282 11.73 13.40 -2.78
C LEU A 282 10.67 13.95 -1.82
N PHE A 283 9.69 14.70 -2.35
CA PHE A 283 8.60 15.23 -1.54
C PHE A 283 7.72 14.12 -1.00
N PHE A 284 7.32 13.17 -1.86
CA PHE A 284 6.46 12.05 -1.48
C PHE A 284 7.06 11.22 -0.32
N LEU A 285 8.34 10.89 -0.37
CA LEU A 285 9.02 10.15 0.71
C LEU A 285 9.14 10.99 1.99
N GLY A 286 9.54 12.26 1.86
CA GLY A 286 9.67 13.16 3.01
C GLY A 286 8.33 13.42 3.71
N ILE A 287 7.27 13.66 2.96
CA ILE A 287 5.93 13.90 3.51
C ILE A 287 5.30 12.62 4.06
N SER A 288 5.54 11.47 3.44
CA SER A 288 5.09 10.18 3.96
C SER A 288 5.75 9.86 5.30
N LEU A 289 7.05 10.17 5.46
CA LEU A 289 7.74 10.06 6.75
C LEU A 289 7.13 11.02 7.78
N ALA A 290 6.84 12.27 7.40
CA ALA A 290 6.21 13.22 8.30
C ALA A 290 4.82 12.73 8.77
N TYR A 291 3.99 12.22 7.86
CA TYR A 291 2.69 11.64 8.21
C TYR A 291 2.81 10.35 9.03
N PHE A 292 3.80 9.51 8.75
CA PHE A 292 4.12 8.37 9.59
C PHE A 292 4.39 8.81 11.03
N ILE A 293 5.23 9.85 11.23
CA ILE A 293 5.53 10.39 12.56
C ILE A 293 4.25 10.89 13.24
N MET A 294 3.38 11.62 12.52
CA MET A 294 2.10 12.10 13.07
C MET A 294 1.18 10.94 13.47
N ALA A 295 1.02 9.93 12.61
CA ALA A 295 0.23 8.72 12.89
C ALA A 295 0.77 7.97 14.10
N PHE A 296 2.09 7.78 14.16
CA PHE A 296 2.78 7.12 15.26
C PHE A 296 2.58 7.88 16.57
N LEU A 297 2.74 9.20 16.58
CA LEU A 297 2.55 10.01 17.79
C LEU A 297 1.09 9.98 18.26
N LEU A 298 0.11 10.05 17.36
CA LEU A 298 -1.32 9.94 17.71
C LEU A 298 -1.64 8.59 18.33
N LEU A 299 -1.33 7.50 17.63
CA LEU A 299 -1.65 6.14 18.04
C LEU A 299 -0.83 5.74 19.27
N GLY A 300 0.46 6.06 19.28
CA GLY A 300 1.38 5.77 20.37
C GLY A 300 1.04 6.52 21.65
N ALA A 301 0.69 7.80 21.57
CA ALA A 301 0.25 8.56 22.73
C ALA A 301 -1.08 8.02 23.27
N ALA A 302 -2.06 7.77 22.40
CA ALA A 302 -3.34 7.19 22.81
C ALA A 302 -3.13 5.83 23.50
N PHE A 303 -2.31 4.97 22.90
CA PHE A 303 -2.03 3.65 23.45
C PHE A 303 -1.29 3.71 24.78
N LEU A 304 -0.26 4.55 24.90
CA LEU A 304 0.48 4.69 26.15
C LEU A 304 -0.41 5.24 27.29
N GLY A 305 -1.31 6.17 26.98
CA GLY A 305 -2.27 6.71 27.94
C GLY A 305 -3.30 5.69 28.43
N VAL A 306 -3.88 4.91 27.51
CA VAL A 306 -4.86 3.86 27.83
C VAL A 306 -4.18 2.66 28.50
N GLY A 307 -3.03 2.24 28.00
CA GLY A 307 -2.26 1.11 28.53
C GLY A 307 -1.78 1.35 29.97
N ALA A 308 -1.51 2.59 30.35
CA ALA A 308 -1.18 2.93 31.74
C ALA A 308 -2.36 2.70 32.73
N GLN A 309 -3.61 2.63 32.24
CA GLN A 309 -4.77 2.32 33.07
C GLN A 309 -4.91 0.84 33.40
N ALA A 310 -4.26 -0.03 32.62
CA ALA A 310 -4.34 -1.46 32.84
C ALA A 310 -3.67 -1.83 34.18
N ALA A 311 -4.39 -2.56 35.00
CA ALA A 311 -3.91 -3.06 36.29
C ALA A 311 -2.97 -4.25 36.11
N THR A 312 -3.22 -5.07 35.09
CA THR A 312 -2.49 -6.32 34.85
C THR A 312 -1.85 -6.38 33.46
N VAL A 313 -0.81 -7.21 33.32
CA VAL A 313 -0.20 -7.53 32.02
C VAL A 313 -1.23 -8.10 31.04
N ARG A 314 -2.15 -8.94 31.54
CA ARG A 314 -3.25 -9.49 30.75
C ARG A 314 -4.15 -8.40 30.19
N GLU A 315 -4.49 -7.38 30.99
CA GLU A 315 -5.28 -6.24 30.51
C GLU A 315 -4.56 -5.45 29.41
N ILE A 316 -3.24 -5.21 29.56
CA ILE A 316 -2.43 -4.56 28.52
C ILE A 316 -2.51 -5.36 27.21
N GLN A 317 -2.41 -6.68 27.28
CA GLN A 317 -2.52 -7.56 26.11
C GLN A 317 -3.94 -7.56 25.51
N MET A 318 -4.99 -7.55 26.34
CA MET A 318 -6.38 -7.47 25.86
C MET A 318 -6.70 -6.15 25.15
N LEU A 319 -5.93 -5.07 25.40
CA LEU A 319 -6.06 -3.82 24.64
C LEU A 319 -5.57 -3.95 23.19
N SER A 320 -4.71 -4.92 22.87
CA SER A 320 -4.16 -5.07 21.52
C SER A 320 -5.23 -5.29 20.44
N LEU A 321 -6.28 -6.06 20.74
CA LEU A 321 -7.34 -6.36 19.78
C LEU A 321 -8.19 -5.11 19.45
N PRO A 322 -8.76 -4.37 20.42
CA PRO A 322 -9.46 -3.11 20.14
C PRO A 322 -8.62 -2.09 19.37
N ILE A 323 -7.33 -2.00 19.69
CA ILE A 323 -6.40 -1.09 18.99
C ILE A 323 -6.24 -1.50 17.55
N THR A 324 -6.04 -2.80 17.31
CA THR A 324 -5.89 -3.34 15.96
C THR A 324 -7.16 -3.11 15.14
N ILE A 325 -8.35 -3.37 15.72
CA ILE A 325 -9.63 -3.11 15.05
C ILE A 325 -9.75 -1.63 14.68
N PHE A 326 -9.41 -0.72 15.60
CA PHE A 326 -9.43 0.71 15.34
C PHE A 326 -8.46 1.11 14.22
N GLN A 327 -7.22 0.61 14.26
CA GLN A 327 -6.20 0.85 13.23
C GLN A 327 -6.65 0.31 11.85
N VAL A 328 -7.22 -0.90 11.80
CA VAL A 328 -7.78 -1.48 10.57
C VAL A 328 -8.93 -0.62 10.04
N GLY A 329 -9.77 -0.06 10.91
CA GLY A 329 -10.81 0.89 10.52
C GLY A 329 -10.22 2.16 9.88
N MET A 330 -9.18 2.74 10.47
CA MET A 330 -8.48 3.91 9.92
C MET A 330 -7.79 3.60 8.60
N PHE A 331 -7.16 2.43 8.50
CA PHE A 331 -6.58 1.93 7.25
C PHE A 331 -7.64 1.75 6.18
N SER A 332 -8.75 1.08 6.49
CA SER A 332 -9.83 0.81 5.52
C SER A 332 -10.45 2.10 4.98
N LEU A 333 -10.70 3.07 5.87
CA LEU A 333 -11.20 4.40 5.48
C LEU A 333 -10.21 5.12 4.55
N SER A 334 -8.92 5.07 4.87
CA SER A 334 -7.88 5.76 4.10
C SER A 334 -7.55 5.04 2.78
N ALA A 335 -7.64 3.72 2.75
CA ALA A 335 -7.50 2.91 1.55
C ALA A 335 -8.66 3.16 0.58
N ALA A 336 -9.90 3.22 1.09
CA ALA A 336 -11.06 3.61 0.29
C ALA A 336 -10.93 5.04 -0.25
N ALA A 337 -10.38 5.97 0.54
CA ALA A 337 -10.08 7.33 0.10
C ALA A 337 -9.01 7.38 -1.01
N ALA A 338 -7.98 6.54 -0.93
CA ALA A 338 -6.92 6.43 -1.93
C ALA A 338 -7.46 5.88 -3.27
N SER A 339 -8.39 4.93 -3.22
CA SER A 339 -9.03 4.36 -4.42
C SER A 339 -10.04 5.30 -5.08
N ALA A 340 -10.61 6.26 -4.34
CA ALA A 340 -11.58 7.22 -4.86
C ALA A 340 -11.27 8.68 -4.44
N PRO A 341 -10.19 9.29 -4.98
CA PRO A 341 -9.83 10.67 -4.69
C PRO A 341 -10.94 11.68 -5.06
N GLY A 342 -11.01 12.81 -4.34
CA GLY A 342 -11.98 13.89 -4.59
C GLY A 342 -13.40 13.66 -4.04
N THR A 343 -13.73 12.43 -3.63
CA THR A 343 -15.03 12.10 -3.04
C THR A 343 -15.23 12.71 -1.65
N GLY A 344 -16.49 12.73 -1.18
CA GLY A 344 -16.80 13.13 0.21
C GLY A 344 -16.14 12.22 1.25
N LEU A 345 -16.04 10.92 0.96
CA LEU A 345 -15.32 9.95 1.79
C LEU A 345 -13.83 10.30 1.88
N ALA A 346 -13.20 10.62 0.74
CA ALA A 346 -11.78 11.02 0.73
C ALA A 346 -11.55 12.30 1.55
N ARG A 347 -12.45 13.29 1.44
CA ARG A 347 -12.40 14.51 2.25
C ARG A 347 -12.56 14.22 3.74
N PHE A 348 -13.51 13.35 4.13
CA PHE A 348 -13.66 12.95 5.53
C PHE A 348 -12.41 12.24 6.06
N ALA A 349 -11.85 11.30 5.31
CA ALA A 349 -10.63 10.58 5.69
C ALA A 349 -9.44 11.53 5.87
N GLN A 350 -9.32 12.58 5.05
CA GLN A 350 -8.28 13.61 5.13
C GLN A 350 -8.45 14.56 6.32
N ILE A 351 -9.67 14.75 6.83
CA ILE A 351 -9.96 15.66 7.95
C ILE A 351 -9.93 14.91 9.28
N PHE A 352 -10.43 13.68 9.33
CA PHE A 352 -10.53 12.91 10.57
C PHE A 352 -9.12 12.58 11.13
N PRO A 353 -8.80 12.91 12.39
CA PRO A 353 -7.41 12.99 12.85
C PRO A 353 -6.62 11.70 12.73
N PHE A 354 -7.24 10.57 13.07
CA PHE A 354 -6.56 9.27 13.08
C PHE A 354 -6.44 8.61 11.69
N SER A 355 -7.25 9.02 10.69
CA SER A 355 -7.12 8.55 9.30
C SER A 355 -6.32 9.52 8.42
N SER A 356 -6.31 10.81 8.78
CA SER A 356 -5.74 11.88 7.97
C SER A 356 -4.27 11.71 7.62
N PRO A 357 -3.35 11.24 8.50
CA PRO A 357 -1.97 10.99 8.10
C PRO A 357 -1.85 9.96 6.98
N PHE A 358 -2.66 8.90 7.03
CA PHE A 358 -2.70 7.86 6.00
C PHE A 358 -3.27 8.42 4.69
N ALA A 359 -4.43 9.06 4.77
CA ALA A 359 -5.15 9.60 3.60
C ALA A 359 -4.36 10.73 2.90
N MET A 360 -3.67 11.58 3.66
CA MET A 360 -2.85 12.66 3.10
C MET A 360 -1.53 12.15 2.52
N ALA A 361 -0.93 11.10 3.07
CA ALA A 361 0.20 10.44 2.41
C ALA A 361 -0.21 9.84 1.05
N ALA A 362 -1.40 9.23 0.98
CA ALA A 362 -2.00 8.76 -0.26
C ALA A 362 -2.22 9.90 -1.27
N ARG A 363 -2.72 11.05 -0.80
CA ARG A 363 -2.95 12.23 -1.63
C ARG A 363 -1.67 12.73 -2.30
N ALA A 364 -0.54 12.72 -1.61
CA ALA A 364 0.76 13.15 -2.18
C ALA A 364 1.19 12.32 -3.41
N ALA A 365 0.68 11.09 -3.57
CA ALA A 365 0.95 10.26 -4.74
C ALA A 365 0.08 10.63 -5.95
N THR A 366 -1.11 11.22 -5.73
CA THR A 366 -2.16 11.40 -6.75
C THR A 366 -2.47 12.86 -7.08
N ASP A 367 -2.08 13.79 -6.23
CA ASP A 367 -2.33 15.23 -6.34
C ASP A 367 -1.01 15.97 -6.11
N ASP A 368 -0.69 16.92 -6.97
CA ASP A 368 0.56 17.70 -6.97
C ASP A 368 0.50 18.96 -6.07
N ALA A 369 -0.65 19.24 -5.46
CA ALA A 369 -0.87 20.40 -4.61
C ALA A 369 -0.10 20.35 -3.28
N VAL A 370 1.21 20.59 -3.32
CA VAL A 370 2.11 20.57 -2.16
C VAL A 370 1.63 21.43 -0.99
N GLY A 371 1.02 22.59 -1.26
CA GLY A 371 0.56 23.53 -0.24
C GLY A 371 -0.48 22.95 0.74
N VAL A 372 -1.30 22.00 0.28
CA VAL A 372 -2.34 21.37 1.12
C VAL A 372 -1.73 20.53 2.24
N HIS A 373 -0.53 20.00 2.01
CA HIS A 373 0.17 19.16 2.99
C HIS A 373 0.66 19.97 4.19
N LEU A 374 1.04 21.24 4.00
CA LEU A 374 1.43 22.13 5.10
C LEU A 374 0.25 22.41 6.05
N LEU A 375 -0.93 22.71 5.48
CA LEU A 375 -2.15 22.89 6.26
C LEU A 375 -2.55 21.61 6.99
N ALA A 376 -2.47 20.47 6.30
CA ALA A 376 -2.76 19.18 6.90
C ALA A 376 -1.77 18.82 8.02
N LEU A 377 -0.48 19.12 7.88
CA LEU A 377 0.50 18.92 8.95
C LEU A 377 0.24 19.84 10.15
N GLY A 378 -0.16 21.09 9.92
CA GLY A 378 -0.60 21.99 10.99
C GLY A 378 -1.81 21.46 11.74
N TRP A 379 -2.83 20.99 11.01
CA TRP A 379 -4.00 20.32 11.58
C TRP A 379 -3.61 19.07 12.38
N GLN A 380 -2.72 18.24 11.84
CA GLN A 380 -2.21 17.05 12.52
C GLN A 380 -1.42 17.39 13.78
N ALA A 381 -0.58 18.42 13.75
CA ALA A 381 0.17 18.86 14.92
C ALA A 381 -0.75 19.28 16.07
N ILE A 382 -1.88 19.93 15.79
CA ILE A 382 -2.89 20.28 16.80
C ILE A 382 -3.46 19.01 17.43
N TRP A 383 -3.85 18.02 16.62
CA TRP A 383 -4.41 16.76 17.14
C TRP A 383 -3.39 15.90 17.87
N VAL A 384 -2.14 15.87 17.42
CA VAL A 384 -1.03 15.24 18.16
C VAL A 384 -0.87 15.91 19.51
N ALA A 385 -0.80 17.25 19.56
CA ALA A 385 -0.66 17.99 20.82
C ALA A 385 -1.83 17.71 21.78
N LEU A 386 -3.06 17.70 21.27
CA LEU A 386 -4.27 17.39 22.04
C LEU A 386 -4.24 15.95 22.58
N THR A 387 -3.94 14.97 21.72
CA THR A 387 -3.88 13.56 22.12
C THR A 387 -2.77 13.33 23.14
N VAL A 388 -1.57 13.87 22.93
CA VAL A 388 -0.47 13.80 23.89
C VAL A 388 -0.86 14.41 25.23
N TYR A 389 -1.48 15.59 25.22
CA TYR A 389 -1.94 16.25 26.44
C TYR A 389 -2.96 15.41 27.23
N LEU A 390 -3.96 14.85 26.55
CA LEU A 390 -4.95 13.97 27.17
C LEU A 390 -4.31 12.68 27.68
N SER A 391 -3.42 12.07 26.89
CA SER A 391 -2.74 10.83 27.26
C SER A 391 -1.77 10.98 28.42
N VAL A 392 -1.07 12.11 28.55
CA VAL A 392 -0.23 12.41 29.71
C VAL A 392 -1.08 12.47 30.99
N ARG A 393 -2.26 13.10 30.92
CA ARG A 393 -3.20 13.17 32.06
C ARG A 393 -3.72 11.79 32.44
N LEU A 394 -4.09 10.96 31.46
CA LEU A 394 -4.48 9.57 31.68
C LEU A 394 -3.32 8.80 32.31
N PHE A 395 -2.13 8.87 31.73
CA PHE A 395 -0.93 8.19 32.23
C PHE A 395 -0.66 8.53 33.70
N ARG A 396 -0.69 9.82 34.05
CA ARG A 396 -0.51 10.28 35.42
C ARG A 396 -1.59 9.71 36.35
N ALA A 397 -2.85 9.73 35.94
CA ALA A 397 -3.94 9.18 36.74
C ALA A 397 -3.76 7.68 36.97
N GLY A 398 -3.46 6.90 35.92
CA GLY A 398 -3.35 5.44 35.97
C GLY A 398 -2.17 4.93 36.80
N VAL A 399 -1.02 5.62 36.71
CA VAL A 399 0.18 5.24 37.50
C VAL A 399 -0.01 5.58 38.98
N LEU A 400 -0.60 6.73 39.31
CA LEU A 400 -0.84 7.12 40.70
C LEU A 400 -1.99 6.33 41.36
N SER A 401 -2.93 5.82 40.56
CA SER A 401 -4.05 5.01 41.05
C SER A 401 -3.80 3.50 41.00
N SER A 402 -2.56 3.04 40.74
CA SER A 402 -2.27 1.61 40.57
C SER A 402 -2.58 0.72 41.79
N GLY A 403 -2.98 1.31 42.93
CA GLY A 403 -3.54 0.63 44.10
C GLY A 403 -5.07 0.58 44.21
N SER A 404 -5.84 1.32 43.40
CA SER A 404 -7.31 1.29 43.42
C SER A 404 -7.88 1.19 42.00
N GLY A 405 -8.54 0.08 41.68
CA GLY A 405 -9.06 -0.21 40.34
C GLY A 405 -9.92 0.90 39.72
N TRP A 406 -9.90 0.96 38.40
CA TRP A 406 -10.60 1.89 37.52
C TRP A 406 -12.06 2.13 37.96
N LYS A 407 -12.40 3.38 38.32
CA LYS A 407 -13.73 3.79 38.81
C LYS A 407 -14.89 3.70 37.80
N PHE A 408 -14.64 3.51 36.50
CA PHE A 408 -15.68 3.43 35.47
C PHE A 408 -16.47 2.12 35.54
N TRP A 409 -15.88 1.09 36.19
CA TRP A 409 -16.50 -0.21 36.46
C TRP A 409 -16.82 -0.41 37.94
N LYS A 410 -17.04 0.66 38.71
CA LYS A 410 -17.73 0.51 40.00
C LYS A 410 -19.17 0.10 39.73
N LYS A 411 -19.41 -1.20 39.57
CA LYS A 411 -20.73 -1.78 39.90
C LYS A 411 -21.05 -1.30 41.31
N LYS A 412 -22.07 -0.45 41.43
CA LYS A 412 -22.74 -0.25 42.70
C LYS A 412 -23.17 -1.65 43.14
N ARG A 413 -22.49 -2.20 44.13
CA ARG A 413 -23.02 -3.31 44.91
C ARG A 413 -24.17 -2.71 45.69
N THR A 414 -25.38 -2.84 45.14
CA THR A 414 -26.62 -2.75 45.89
C THR A 414 -26.84 -4.03 46.65
#